data_AF-A0A933E4D0-F1
#
_entry.id   AF-A0A933E4D0-F1
#
_cell.length_a   1.000
_cell.length_b   1.000
_cell.length_c   1.000
_cell.angle_alpha   90.00
_cell.angle_beta   90.00
_cell.angle_gamma   90.00
#
_symmetry.space_group_name_H-M   'P 1'
#
loop_
_entity.id
_entity.type
_entity.pdbx_description
1 polymer ?
#
loop_
_entity_poly.entity_id
_entity_poly.type
_entity_poly.pdbx_seq_one_letter_code
_entity_poly.pdbx_strand_id
1 'polypeptide(L)' 'MSQISFGTDGWRAIVGEDFTPENIERVIQAFCDLYPKLAKTGKHIVIGYD' A
#
# COMPACT_ATOMS: atom_id res chain seq x y z
N MET A 1 -14.61 -8.45 -3.04
CA MET A 1 -13.43 -7.58 -3.17
C MET A 1 -13.87 -6.15 -3.03
N SER A 2 -13.43 -5.46 -1.99
CA SER A 2 -13.75 -4.04 -1.83
C SER A 2 -12.80 -3.15 -2.62
N GLN A 3 -13.25 -1.92 -2.84
CA GLN A 3 -12.56 -0.95 -3.67
C GLN A 3 -11.49 -0.22 -2.84
N ILE A 4 -10.23 -0.29 -3.28
CA ILE A 4 -9.11 0.47 -2.69
C ILE A 4 -9.10 1.87 -3.32
N SER A 5 -9.08 2.91 -2.49
CA SER A 5 -9.02 4.31 -2.93
C SER A 5 -7.99 5.08 -2.12
N PHE A 6 -7.09 5.78 -2.81
CA PHE A 6 -6.05 6.60 -2.19
C PHE A 6 -6.52 8.05 -2.10
N GLY A 7 -6.55 8.61 -0.89
CA GLY A 7 -6.72 10.04 -0.65
C GLY A 7 -5.38 10.76 -0.54
N THR A 8 -5.40 12.01 -0.08
CA THR A 8 -4.20 12.84 0.10
C THR A 8 -3.19 12.21 1.08
N ASP A 9 -3.68 11.53 2.13
CA ASP A 9 -2.86 10.88 3.15
C ASP A 9 -2.63 9.37 2.90
N GLY A 10 -2.84 8.91 1.67
CA GLY A 10 -2.75 7.50 1.32
C GLY A 10 -4.08 6.76 1.43
N TRP A 11 -4.02 5.44 1.61
CA TRP A 11 -5.20 4.59 1.73
C TRP A 11 -5.60 4.43 3.20
N ARG A 12 -6.83 4.81 3.53
CA ARG A 12 -7.45 4.58 4.85
C ARG A 12 -8.65 3.66 4.68
N ALA A 13 -8.81 2.71 5.59
CA ALA A 13 -9.82 1.68 5.51
C ALA A 13 -10.27 1.24 6.92
N ILE A 14 -11.47 0.66 7.00
CA ILE A 14 -12.03 0.16 8.27
C ILE A 14 -11.49 -1.25 8.53
N VAL A 15 -10.99 -1.49 9.75
CA VAL A 15 -10.46 -2.80 10.18
C VAL A 15 -11.58 -3.84 10.19
N GLY A 16 -11.33 -4.99 9.55
CA GLY A 16 -12.29 -6.09 9.41
C GLY A 16 -13.28 -5.94 8.25
N GLU A 17 -13.32 -4.77 7.60
CA GLU A 17 -14.09 -4.56 6.37
C GLU A 17 -13.14 -4.46 5.17
N ASP A 18 -12.46 -3.32 5.05
CA ASP A 18 -11.61 -2.99 3.92
C ASP A 18 -10.12 -3.12 4.23
N PHE A 19 -9.75 -2.91 5.49
CA PHE A 19 -8.39 -3.12 5.98
C PHE A 19 -8.22 -4.58 6.37
N THR A 20 -8.18 -5.42 5.34
CA THR A 20 -8.04 -6.87 5.43
C THR A 20 -6.68 -7.31 4.89
N PRO A 21 -6.16 -8.48 5.29
CA PRO A 21 -4.89 -9.00 4.76
C PRO A 21 -4.86 -9.02 3.23
N GLU A 22 -5.94 -9.45 2.58
CA GLU A 22 -6.04 -9.51 1.12
C GLU A 22 -5.87 -8.13 0.45
N ASN A 23 -6.51 -7.08 0.98
CA ASN A 23 -6.35 -5.74 0.41
C ASN A 23 -4.98 -5.13 0.75
N ILE A 24 -4.42 -5.41 1.92
CA ILE A 24 -3.06 -5.00 2.27
C ILE A 24 -2.05 -5.61 1.30
N GLU A 25 -2.13 -6.91 1.04
CA GLU A 25 -1.28 -7.60 0.06
C GLU A 25 -1.37 -6.97 -1.33
N ARG A 26 -2.58 -6.64 -1.79
CA ARG A 26 -2.78 -5.95 -3.07
C ARG A 26 -2.09 -4.58 -3.12
N VAL A 27 -2.17 -3.78 -2.05
CA VAL A 27 -1.50 -2.48 -1.97
C VAL A 27 0.01 -2.65 -1.99
N ILE A 28 0.55 -3.59 -1.21
CA ILE A 28 1.99 -3.85 -1.14
C ILE A 28 2.50 -4.38 -2.49
N GLN A 29 1.78 -5.29 -3.13
CA GLN A 29 2.16 -5.79 -4.45
C GLN A 29 2.17 -4.66 -5.49
N ALA A 30 1.16 -3.78 -5.49
CA ALA A 30 1.12 -2.63 -6.39
C ALA A 30 2.31 -1.69 -6.16
N PHE A 31 2.74 -1.49 -4.91
CA PHE A 31 3.97 -0.75 -4.60
C PHE A 31 5.21 -1.48 -5.13
N CYS A 32 5.34 -2.78 -4.94
CA CYS A 32 6.45 -3.59 -5.47
C CYS A 32 6.55 -3.53 -7.00
N ASP A 33 5.41 -3.50 -7.71
CA ASP A 33 5.36 -3.39 -9.16
C ASP A 33 5.72 -1.97 -9.66
N LEU A 34 5.44 -0.95 -8.85
CA LEU A 34 5.74 0.44 -9.13
C LEU A 34 7.21 0.78 -8.81
N TYR A 35 7.74 0.27 -7.71
CA TYR A 35 9.02 0.69 -7.14
C TYR A 35 10.22 0.61 -8.10
N PRO A 36 10.39 -0.43 -8.95
CA PRO A 36 11.45 -0.48 -9.96
C PRO A 36 11.40 0.66 -11.00
N LYS A 37 10.23 1.28 -11.19
CA LYS A 37 10.00 2.36 -12.16
C LYS A 37 10.27 3.75 -11.58
N LEU A 38 10.50 3.86 -10.27
CA LEU A 38 10.75 5.12 -9.59
C LEU A 38 12.25 5.46 -9.62
N ALA A 39 12.58 6.74 -9.74
CA ALA A 39 13.97 7.23 -9.75
C ALA A 39 14.76 6.88 -8.48
N LYS A 40 14.08 6.55 -7.37
CA LYS A 40 14.68 6.19 -6.08
C LYS A 40 14.78 4.68 -5.85
N THR A 41 14.59 3.86 -6.89
CA THR A 41 14.75 2.41 -6.77
C THR A 41 16.14 2.02 -6.25
N GLY A 42 16.23 0.88 -5.56
CA GLY A 42 17.45 0.39 -4.90
C GLY A 42 17.77 1.00 -3.53
N LYS A 43 17.00 1.97 -3.04
CA LYS A 43 17.13 2.49 -1.66
C LYS A 43 16.32 1.67 -0.66
N HIS A 44 16.78 1.64 0.60
CA HIS A 44 16.02 1.00 1.69
C HIS A 44 14.61 1.58 1.83
N ILE A 45 13.64 0.70 2.07
CA ILE A 45 12.25 1.06 2.38
C ILE A 45 12.10 1.02 3.90
N VAL A 46 11.64 2.11 4.49
CA VAL A 46 11.37 2.21 5.93
C VAL A 46 9.89 1.95 6.17
N ILE A 47 9.58 1.03 7.08
CA ILE A 47 8.22 0.71 7.50
C ILE A 47 8.06 1.21 8.94
N GLY A 48 7.10 2.11 9.14
CA GLY A 48 6.72 2.64 10.45
C GLY A 48 5.23 2.43 10.69
N TYR A 49 4.84 2.33 11.96
CA TYR A 49 3.47 2.19 12.43
C TYR A 49 3.30 3.00 13.72
N ASP A 50 2.06 3.30 14.10
CA ASP A 50 1.68 3.99 15.33
C ASP A 50 1.38 3.05 16.51
#